data_AF-A0A5C7M2Y8-F1
#
_entry.id   AF-A0A5C7M2Y8-F1
#
_cell.length_a   1.000
_cell.length_b   1.000
_cell.length_c   1.000
_cell.angle_alpha   90.00
_cell.angle_beta   90.00
_cell.angle_gamma   90.00
#
_symmetry.space_group_name_H-M   'P 1'
#
loop_
_entity.id
_entity.type
_entity.pdbx_description
1 polymer ?
#
loop_
_entity_poly.entity_id
_entity_poly.type
_entity_poly.pdbx_seq_one_letter_code
_entity_poly.pdbx_strand_id
1 'polypeptide(L)'
;MSTVYVWFPDIAGDVSGYTIFLRDETTGALLNTGGDAITEIATGLWSFTLGETRPPNKNYLAAIYSGTTETTDNLVYADMLRAGMDRVAAEFEPTSKTVIMGTVGNATTPSTSSFTPSALSTEATVANQWRGRVLIFNNHTSTAALRGQATLLEGSSAAALPLLTFVALTTAPANGDTFTIV
;
A
#
# COMPACT_ATOMS: atom_id res chain seq x y z
N MET A 1 -18.87 11.05 5.07
CA MET A 1 -17.81 11.99 5.44
C MET A 1 -16.67 11.18 6.04
N SER A 2 -15.47 11.29 5.46
CA SER A 2 -14.28 10.57 5.93
C SER A 2 -13.28 11.59 6.45
N THR A 3 -12.74 11.35 7.65
CA THR A 3 -11.66 12.18 8.20
C THR A 3 -10.35 11.82 7.51
N VAL A 4 -9.58 12.84 7.14
CA VAL A 4 -8.27 12.70 6.52
C VAL A 4 -7.24 13.43 7.40
N TYR A 5 -6.05 12.84 7.49
CA TYR A 5 -4.94 13.35 8.28
C TYR A 5 -3.79 13.84 7.38
N VAL A 6 -3.05 14.83 7.85
CA VAL A 6 -1.85 15.35 7.18
C VAL A 6 -0.83 15.77 8.22
N TRP A 7 0.44 15.45 7.94
CA TRP A 7 1.57 15.86 8.76
C TRP A 7 2.31 17.00 8.08
N PHE A 8 2.37 18.15 8.73
CA PHE A 8 3.26 19.24 8.34
C PHE A 8 3.67 20.04 9.59
N PRO A 9 4.91 20.55 9.63
CA PRO A 9 5.40 21.30 10.79
C PRO A 9 4.59 22.57 11.01
N ASP A 10 4.39 22.95 12.27
CA ASP A 10 3.80 24.23 12.60
C ASP A 10 4.70 25.38 12.13
N ILE A 11 4.11 26.37 11.46
CA ILE A 11 4.84 27.51 10.93
C ILE A 11 4.77 28.65 11.94
N ALA A 12 5.92 28.99 12.53
CA ALA A 12 6.01 30.06 13.50
C ALA A 12 5.62 31.41 12.86
N GLY A 13 4.62 32.07 13.46
CA GLY A 13 4.16 33.41 13.06
C GLY A 13 2.88 33.44 12.24
N ASP A 14 2.18 32.32 12.05
CA ASP A 14 0.98 32.29 11.22
C ASP A 14 -0.25 32.93 11.90
N VAL A 15 -0.95 33.78 11.14
CA VAL A 15 -1.85 34.84 11.67
C VAL A 15 -3.33 34.58 11.39
N SER A 16 -3.69 33.50 10.71
CA SER A 16 -5.07 33.17 10.35
C SER A 16 -5.12 31.70 9.99
N GLY A 17 -6.01 30.92 10.60
CA GLY A 17 -6.04 29.45 10.48
C GLY A 17 -5.89 28.93 9.04
N TYR A 18 -5.37 27.71 8.93
CA TYR A 18 -5.11 27.08 7.64
C TYR A 18 -6.40 26.64 6.95
N THR A 19 -6.37 26.68 5.61
CA THR A 19 -7.45 26.16 4.76
C THR A 19 -6.86 25.17 3.77
N ILE A 20 -7.57 24.06 3.54
CA ILE A 20 -7.18 23.06 2.55
C ILE A 20 -8.07 23.13 1.31
N PHE A 21 -7.45 23.07 0.14
CA PHE A 21 -8.10 22.99 -1.15
C PHE A 21 -7.75 21.67 -1.81
N LEU A 22 -8.77 21.01 -2.36
CA LEU A 22 -8.68 19.71 -2.98
C LEU A 22 -8.92 19.85 -4.47
N ARG A 23 -7.96 19.39 -5.26
CA ARG A 23 -8.06 19.38 -6.72
C ARG A 23 -8.06 17.97 -7.25
N ASP A 24 -8.89 17.71 -8.24
CA ASP A 24 -8.85 16.46 -9.00
C ASP A 24 -7.50 16.33 -9.70
N GLU A 25 -6.79 15.21 -9.51
CA GLU A 25 -5.46 15.00 -10.11
C GLU A 25 -5.54 15.03 -11.65
N THR A 26 -6.63 14.53 -12.24
CA THR A 26 -6.74 14.37 -13.69
C THR A 26 -7.18 15.65 -14.37
N THR A 27 -8.16 16.35 -13.79
CA THR A 27 -8.77 17.53 -14.43
C THR A 27 -8.27 18.86 -13.86
N GLY A 28 -7.61 18.86 -12.70
CA GLY A 28 -7.22 20.06 -11.97
C GLY A 28 -8.39 20.84 -11.37
N ALA A 29 -9.63 20.32 -11.50
CA ALA A 29 -10.83 20.98 -11.01
C ALA A 29 -10.81 21.10 -9.49
N LEU A 30 -11.18 22.28 -8.98
CA LEU A 30 -11.38 22.49 -7.55
C LEU A 30 -12.63 21.74 -7.11
N LEU A 31 -12.49 20.93 -6.07
CA LEU A 31 -13.55 20.06 -5.56
C LEU A 31 -14.28 20.73 -4.40
N ASN A 32 -13.56 21.31 -3.45
CA ASN A 32 -14.15 22.02 -2.32
C ASN A 32 -14.14 23.54 -2.54
N THR A 33 -15.19 24.07 -3.17
CA THR A 33 -15.30 25.51 -3.41
C THR A 33 -15.34 26.28 -2.08
N GLY A 34 -14.41 27.21 -1.90
CA GLY A 34 -14.25 27.98 -0.65
C GLY A 34 -13.25 27.39 0.35
N GLY A 35 -12.75 26.18 0.08
CA GLY A 35 -11.79 25.48 0.93
C GLY A 35 -12.41 24.91 2.21
N ASP A 36 -11.79 23.86 2.74
CA ASP A 36 -12.20 23.26 4.01
C ASP A 36 -11.29 23.76 5.13
N ALA A 37 -11.87 24.02 6.30
CA ALA A 37 -11.10 24.28 7.50
C ALA A 37 -10.35 23.01 7.94
N ILE A 38 -9.11 23.18 8.38
CA ILE A 38 -8.29 22.11 8.94
C ILE A 38 -7.98 22.39 10.41
N THR A 39 -7.96 21.35 11.23
CA THR A 39 -7.78 21.44 12.68
C THR A 39 -6.55 20.66 13.11
N GLU A 40 -5.68 21.26 13.92
CA GLU A 40 -4.58 20.55 14.57
C GLU A 40 -5.12 19.64 15.68
N ILE A 41 -4.72 18.36 15.66
CA ILE A 41 -5.16 17.36 16.65
C ILE A 41 -4.01 16.85 17.52
N ALA A 42 -2.78 17.03 17.06
CA ALA A 42 -1.55 16.88 17.82
C ALA A 42 -0.48 17.73 17.13
N THR A 43 0.62 18.06 17.82
CA THR A 43 1.67 18.93 17.27
C THR A 43 2.13 18.46 15.88
N GLY A 44 1.89 19.29 14.85
CA GLY A 44 2.23 19.00 13.46
C GLY A 44 1.33 17.97 12.75
N LEU A 45 0.32 17.45 13.43
CA LEU A 45 -0.70 16.56 12.89
C LEU A 45 -2.03 17.27 12.81
N TRP A 46 -2.52 17.39 11.58
CA TRP A 46 -3.73 18.11 11.25
C TRP A 46 -4.76 17.18 10.64
N SER A 47 -6.03 17.53 10.79
CA SER A 47 -7.15 16.76 10.23
C SER A 47 -8.23 17.65 9.63
N PHE A 48 -8.85 17.15 8.57
CA PHE A 48 -10.01 17.77 7.94
C PHE A 48 -11.02 16.67 7.58
N THR A 49 -12.26 17.09 7.32
CA THR A 49 -13.31 16.17 6.88
C THR A 49 -13.54 16.37 5.40
N LEU A 50 -13.52 15.28 4.63
CA LEU A 50 -14.01 15.32 3.26
C LEU A 50 -15.52 15.55 3.27
N GLY A 51 -15.93 16.78 2.96
CA GLY A 51 -17.33 17.20 2.87
C GLY A 51 -18.07 16.59 1.69
N GLU A 52 -17.35 16.11 0.68
CA GLU A 52 -17.89 15.48 -0.52
C GLU A 52 -17.78 13.96 -0.47
N THR A 53 -18.72 13.26 -1.12
CA THR A 53 -18.64 11.81 -1.29
C THR A 53 -17.44 11.49 -2.18
N ARG A 54 -16.32 11.04 -1.59
CA ARG A 54 -15.11 10.64 -2.29
C ARG A 54 -15.44 9.77 -3.51
N PRO A 55 -15.27 10.26 -4.75
CA PRO A 55 -15.32 9.38 -5.90
C PRO A 55 -14.42 8.15 -5.69
N PRO A 56 -14.93 6.92 -5.90
CA PRO A 56 -14.14 5.73 -5.72
C PRO A 56 -12.92 5.76 -6.66
N ASN A 57 -11.78 5.27 -6.18
CA ASN A 57 -10.55 5.14 -6.96
C ASN A 57 -9.98 6.46 -7.53
N LYS A 58 -10.25 7.60 -6.89
CA LYS A 58 -9.68 8.90 -7.26
C LYS A 58 -8.64 9.40 -6.27
N ASN A 59 -7.58 9.98 -6.84
CA ASN A 59 -6.56 10.74 -6.12
C ASN A 59 -6.89 12.24 -6.19
N TYR A 60 -6.45 12.97 -5.18
CA TYR A 60 -6.63 14.42 -5.10
C TYR A 60 -5.32 15.08 -4.71
N LEU A 61 -4.99 16.20 -5.35
CA LEU A 61 -3.98 17.10 -4.84
C LEU A 61 -4.60 17.86 -3.65
N ALA A 62 -4.01 17.68 -2.47
CA ALA A 62 -4.42 18.36 -1.26
C ALA A 62 -3.40 19.45 -0.95
N ALA A 63 -3.81 20.71 -1.12
CA ALA A 63 -2.97 21.89 -0.93
C ALA A 63 -3.48 22.73 0.25
N ILE A 64 -2.60 22.99 1.20
CA ILE A 64 -2.85 23.74 2.43
C ILE A 64 -2.25 25.12 2.27
N TYR A 65 -3.05 26.13 2.59
CA TYR A 65 -2.66 27.52 2.54
C TYR A 65 -2.83 28.16 3.91
N SER A 66 -1.96 29.12 4.23
CA SER A 66 -2.18 30.04 5.33
C SER A 66 -3.31 31.02 4.97
N GLY A 67 -4.30 31.15 5.85
CA GLY A 67 -5.53 31.90 5.58
C GLY A 67 -6.52 31.19 4.65
N THR A 68 -7.41 31.95 4.00
CA THR A 68 -8.63 31.44 3.34
C THR A 68 -8.61 31.49 1.80
N THR A 69 -7.45 31.74 1.18
CA THR A 69 -7.35 31.92 -0.28
C THR A 69 -6.19 31.13 -0.88
N GLU A 70 -6.41 30.55 -2.07
CA GLU A 70 -5.37 29.86 -2.86
C GLU A 70 -4.44 30.87 -3.54
N THR A 71 -3.47 31.40 -2.80
CA THR A 71 -2.39 32.23 -3.37
C THR A 71 -1.05 31.52 -3.21
N THR A 72 -0.16 31.64 -4.21
CA THR A 72 1.14 30.96 -4.19
C THR A 72 1.98 31.37 -2.98
N ASP A 73 1.88 32.63 -2.55
CA ASP A 73 2.61 33.15 -1.39
C ASP A 73 2.14 32.54 -0.06
N ASN A 74 0.90 32.05 -0.02
CA ASN A 74 0.32 31.41 1.16
C ASN A 74 0.43 29.89 1.14
N LEU A 75 1.01 29.28 0.10
CA LEU A 75 1.09 27.82 0.02
C LEU A 75 2.05 27.28 1.08
N VAL A 76 1.52 26.47 1.99
CA VAL A 76 2.26 25.89 3.13
C VAL A 76 2.70 24.47 2.81
N TYR A 77 1.79 23.69 2.24
CA TYR A 77 2.00 22.28 1.99
C TYR A 77 1.14 21.82 0.82
N ALA A 78 1.66 20.96 -0.04
CA ALA A 78 0.86 20.34 -1.09
C ALA A 78 1.37 18.93 -1.37
N ASP A 79 0.48 17.95 -1.30
CA ASP A 79 0.79 16.57 -1.68
C ASP A 79 -0.49 15.79 -2.03
N MET A 80 -0.33 14.54 -2.45
CA MET A 80 -1.39 13.70 -2.96
C MET A 80 -2.12 12.97 -1.83
N LEU A 81 -3.45 13.09 -1.82
CA LEU A 81 -4.35 12.15 -1.16
C LEU A 81 -4.72 11.04 -2.13
N ARG A 82 -4.04 9.89 -2.01
CA ARG A 82 -4.25 8.74 -2.91
C ARG A 82 -5.53 7.99 -2.59
N ALA A 83 -6.18 7.45 -3.61
CA ALA A 83 -7.39 6.63 -3.52
C ALA A 83 -7.28 5.55 -2.42
N GLY A 84 -8.33 5.40 -1.61
CA GLY A 84 -8.37 4.45 -0.49
C GLY A 84 -7.63 4.88 0.78
N MET A 85 -6.76 5.89 0.73
CA MET A 85 -6.02 6.36 1.91
C MET A 85 -6.81 7.37 2.75
N ASP A 86 -6.51 7.43 4.04
CA ASP A 86 -7.00 8.42 5.01
C ASP A 86 -5.92 9.45 5.40
N ARG A 87 -4.78 9.44 4.71
CA ARG A 87 -3.62 10.30 4.97
C ARG A 87 -3.11 10.92 3.68
N VAL A 88 -2.90 12.24 3.69
CA VAL A 88 -2.20 12.97 2.62
C VAL A 88 -0.72 12.60 2.66
N ALA A 89 -0.09 12.46 1.49
CA ALA A 89 1.30 11.99 1.35
C ALA A 89 1.57 10.64 2.00
N ALA A 90 0.53 9.84 2.29
CA ALA A 90 0.75 8.44 2.57
C ALA A 90 1.40 7.84 1.32
N GLU A 91 2.70 7.54 1.44
CA GLU A 91 3.36 6.68 0.48
C GLU A 91 2.51 5.40 0.36
N PHE A 92 2.49 4.81 -0.83
CA PHE A 92 1.97 3.46 -0.94
C PHE A 92 2.86 2.57 -0.07
N GLU A 93 2.45 2.39 1.17
CA GLU A 93 3.11 1.59 2.17
C GLU A 93 2.69 0.13 1.91
N PRO A 94 3.58 -0.73 1.39
CA PRO A 94 3.29 -2.16 1.26
C PRO A 94 2.99 -2.81 2.61
N THR A 95 3.27 -2.13 3.74
CA THR A 95 2.88 -2.56 5.09
C THR A 95 1.36 -2.59 5.33
N SER A 96 0.56 -1.95 4.47
CA SER A 96 -0.92 -2.03 4.51
C SER A 96 -1.52 -3.18 3.68
N LYS A 97 -0.68 -3.91 2.93
CA LYS A 97 -1.07 -5.14 2.21
C LYS A 97 -0.38 -6.32 2.89
N THR A 98 -1.10 -7.43 3.11
CA THR A 98 -0.49 -8.63 3.69
C THR A 98 0.50 -9.24 2.69
N VAL A 99 1.77 -8.85 2.81
CA VAL A 99 2.90 -9.48 2.11
C VAL A 99 3.32 -10.70 2.93
N ILE A 100 3.28 -11.88 2.32
CA ILE A 100 3.60 -13.12 3.01
C ILE A 100 4.99 -13.55 2.57
N MET A 101 5.92 -13.64 3.51
CA MET A 101 7.29 -14.08 3.24
C MET A 101 7.40 -15.58 3.52
N GLY A 102 8.17 -16.29 2.71
CA GLY A 102 8.37 -17.72 2.91
C GLY A 102 9.72 -18.22 2.45
N THR A 103 10.03 -19.43 2.90
CA THR A 103 11.21 -20.20 2.51
C THR A 103 10.76 -21.55 1.96
N VAL A 104 11.29 -21.95 0.81
CA VAL A 104 11.04 -23.26 0.20
C VAL A 104 11.54 -24.33 1.15
N GLY A 105 10.71 -25.34 1.41
CA GLY A 105 11.05 -26.50 2.21
C GLY A 105 11.30 -27.74 1.34
N ASN A 106 11.55 -28.86 1.99
CA ASN A 106 11.76 -30.16 1.36
C ASN A 106 10.83 -31.26 1.89
N ALA A 107 9.80 -30.89 2.66
CA ALA A 107 8.80 -31.84 3.18
C ALA A 107 8.04 -32.54 2.05
N THR A 108 7.81 -31.83 0.95
CA THR A 108 7.57 -32.40 -0.38
C THR A 108 8.79 -32.10 -1.24
N THR A 109 9.18 -33.03 -2.12
CA THR A 109 10.24 -32.77 -3.10
C THR A 109 9.81 -31.59 -3.97
N PRO A 110 10.50 -30.44 -3.93
CA PRO A 110 10.13 -29.29 -4.73
C PRO A 110 10.16 -29.63 -6.22
N SER A 111 9.15 -29.16 -6.94
CA SER A 111 9.01 -29.34 -8.38
C SER A 111 8.79 -28.00 -9.06
N THR A 112 8.73 -28.00 -10.39
CA THR A 112 8.42 -26.78 -11.15
C THR A 112 6.99 -26.29 -10.94
N SER A 113 6.08 -27.06 -10.33
CA SER A 113 4.66 -26.66 -10.16
C SER A 113 4.17 -26.73 -8.71
N SER A 114 4.99 -27.22 -7.78
CA SER A 114 4.60 -27.29 -6.37
C SER A 114 5.79 -27.43 -5.43
N PHE A 115 5.61 -26.95 -4.20
CA PHE A 115 6.45 -27.27 -3.05
C PHE A 115 5.72 -26.99 -1.74
N THR A 116 6.23 -27.54 -0.64
CA THR A 116 5.82 -27.18 0.72
C THR A 116 6.89 -26.27 1.34
N PRO A 117 6.54 -25.08 1.85
CA PRO A 117 7.51 -24.19 2.47
C PRO A 117 8.01 -24.75 3.81
N SER A 118 9.23 -24.40 4.19
CA SER A 118 9.81 -24.66 5.51
C SER A 118 9.51 -23.54 6.52
N ALA A 119 9.20 -22.34 6.02
CA ALA A 119 8.77 -21.20 6.81
C ALA A 119 7.78 -20.34 6.01
N LEU A 120 6.79 -19.77 6.70
CA LEU A 120 5.82 -18.84 6.14
C LEU A 120 5.41 -17.83 7.21
N SER A 121 5.40 -16.53 6.89
CA SER A 121 5.06 -15.47 7.87
C SER A 121 3.58 -15.43 8.23
N THR A 122 2.72 -16.12 7.47
CA THR A 122 1.28 -16.22 7.72
C THR A 122 0.78 -17.58 7.23
N GLU A 123 0.13 -18.32 8.12
CA GLU A 123 -0.39 -19.66 7.85
C GLU A 123 -1.57 -19.65 6.85
N ALA A 124 -1.72 -20.73 6.08
CA ALA A 124 -2.92 -20.96 5.27
C ALA A 124 -3.95 -21.75 6.08
N THR A 125 -4.78 -21.07 6.86
CA THR A 125 -5.80 -21.72 7.70
C THR A 125 -6.99 -22.25 6.89
N VAL A 126 -7.16 -21.79 5.64
CA VAL A 126 -8.23 -22.21 4.73
C VAL A 126 -7.64 -22.77 3.43
N ALA A 127 -8.25 -23.84 2.90
CA ALA A 127 -7.84 -24.40 1.61
C ALA A 127 -8.04 -23.36 0.49
N ASN A 128 -7.03 -23.21 -0.36
CA ASN A 128 -6.97 -22.26 -1.46
C ASN A 128 -7.00 -20.78 -1.03
N GLN A 129 -6.67 -20.47 0.22
CA GLN A 129 -6.59 -19.09 0.72
C GLN A 129 -5.67 -18.20 -0.12
N TRP A 130 -4.61 -18.78 -0.70
CA TRP A 130 -3.65 -18.07 -1.54
C TRP A 130 -3.87 -18.22 -3.05
N ARG A 131 -4.94 -18.89 -3.48
CA ARG A 131 -5.21 -19.07 -4.91
C ARG A 131 -5.47 -17.72 -5.59
N GLY A 132 -4.89 -17.53 -6.78
CA GLY A 132 -4.97 -16.29 -7.56
C GLY A 132 -4.00 -15.19 -7.11
N ARG A 133 -3.24 -15.41 -6.04
CA ARG A 133 -2.12 -14.55 -5.62
C ARG A 133 -0.88 -14.82 -6.46
N VAL A 134 0.07 -13.90 -6.43
CA VAL A 134 1.35 -14.05 -7.14
C VAL A 134 2.44 -14.43 -6.15
N LEU A 135 3.18 -15.50 -6.45
CA LEU A 135 4.41 -15.87 -5.76
C LEU A 135 5.62 -15.34 -6.54
N ILE A 136 6.52 -14.65 -5.87
CA ILE A 136 7.71 -14.03 -6.45
C ILE A 136 8.94 -14.49 -5.67
N PHE A 137 9.94 -15.03 -6.36
CA PHE A 137 11.21 -15.38 -5.73
C PHE A 137 12.07 -14.13 -5.53
N ASN A 138 12.66 -14.01 -4.33
CA ASN A 138 13.43 -12.82 -3.99
C ASN A 138 14.73 -12.75 -4.81
N ASN A 139 15.21 -11.54 -5.10
CA ASN A 139 16.44 -11.34 -5.87
C ASN A 139 17.69 -11.96 -5.25
N HIS A 140 17.70 -12.15 -3.92
CA HIS A 140 18.80 -12.80 -3.19
C HIS A 140 18.60 -14.31 -2.96
N THR A 141 17.62 -14.95 -3.63
CA THR A 141 17.45 -16.41 -3.50
C THR A 141 18.66 -17.18 -4.03
N SER A 142 18.88 -18.38 -3.49
CA SER A 142 20.04 -19.23 -3.78
C SER A 142 20.05 -19.71 -5.23
N THR A 143 18.91 -20.18 -5.75
CA THR A 143 18.77 -20.63 -7.13
C THR A 143 18.76 -19.44 -8.10
N ALA A 144 19.87 -19.25 -8.82
CA ALA A 144 20.07 -18.07 -9.67
C ALA A 144 18.99 -17.87 -10.75
N ALA A 145 18.49 -18.96 -11.36
CA ALA A 145 17.46 -18.91 -12.41
C ALA A 145 16.09 -18.42 -11.90
N LEU A 146 15.86 -18.47 -10.58
CA LEU A 146 14.59 -18.08 -9.97
C LEU A 146 14.55 -16.64 -9.49
N ARG A 147 15.68 -15.93 -9.42
CA ARG A 147 15.73 -14.56 -8.87
C ARG A 147 14.78 -13.62 -9.63
N GLY A 148 13.80 -13.06 -8.93
CA GLY A 148 12.78 -12.18 -9.51
C GLY A 148 11.72 -12.89 -10.37
N GLN A 149 11.78 -14.22 -10.51
CA GLN A 149 10.76 -14.97 -11.23
C GLN A 149 9.45 -14.96 -10.43
N ALA A 150 8.36 -14.65 -11.12
CA ALA A 150 7.01 -14.65 -10.58
C ALA A 150 6.16 -15.78 -11.19
N THR A 151 5.23 -16.31 -10.42
CA THR A 151 4.23 -17.29 -10.86
C THR A 151 2.89 -17.07 -10.17
N LEU A 152 1.81 -17.51 -10.81
CA LEU A 152 0.46 -17.47 -10.25
C LEU A 152 0.20 -18.72 -9.40
N LEU A 153 -0.33 -18.53 -8.19
CA LEU A 153 -0.78 -19.63 -7.34
C LEU A 153 -2.12 -20.18 -7.82
N GLU A 154 -2.14 -21.47 -8.14
CA GLU A 154 -3.34 -22.22 -8.53
C GLU A 154 -4.06 -22.81 -7.31
N GLY A 155 -3.35 -23.03 -6.20
CA GLY A 155 -3.94 -23.58 -4.99
C GLY A 155 -3.01 -23.60 -3.77
N SER A 156 -3.61 -23.84 -2.61
CA SER A 156 -2.90 -24.08 -1.34
C SER A 156 -3.70 -25.06 -0.47
N SER A 157 -3.02 -25.96 0.25
CA SER A 157 -3.68 -26.77 1.27
C SER A 157 -4.00 -25.96 2.53
N ALA A 158 -4.93 -26.42 3.37
CA ALA A 158 -5.19 -25.82 4.69
C ALA A 158 -4.17 -26.35 5.71
N ALA A 159 -3.06 -25.65 5.90
CA ALA A 159 -2.01 -25.98 6.87
C ALA A 159 -1.15 -24.76 7.21
N ALA A 160 -0.44 -24.81 8.35
CA ALA A 160 0.55 -23.79 8.73
C ALA A 160 1.64 -23.61 7.66
N LEU A 161 2.13 -24.73 7.12
CA LEU A 161 3.04 -24.80 5.98
C LEU A 161 2.33 -25.52 4.83
N PRO A 162 1.58 -24.80 3.99
CA PRO A 162 0.72 -25.42 2.98
C PRO A 162 1.52 -26.01 1.81
N LEU A 163 1.03 -27.07 1.18
CA LEU A 163 1.44 -27.40 -0.17
C LEU A 163 0.96 -26.27 -1.10
N LEU A 164 1.88 -25.55 -1.71
CA LEU A 164 1.60 -24.53 -2.71
C LEU A 164 1.64 -25.17 -4.09
N THR A 165 0.62 -24.90 -4.91
CA THR A 165 0.55 -25.31 -6.32
C THR A 165 0.44 -24.06 -7.18
N PHE A 166 1.21 -24.00 -8.26
CA PHE A 166 1.35 -22.81 -9.09
C PHE A 166 1.64 -23.16 -10.55
N VAL A 167 1.48 -22.16 -11.42
CA VAL A 167 1.86 -22.25 -12.83
C VAL A 167 3.36 -22.55 -12.94
N ALA A 168 3.73 -23.45 -13.85
CA ALA A 168 5.08 -24.00 -13.88
C ALA A 168 6.20 -22.94 -13.97
N LEU A 169 7.18 -23.06 -13.08
CA LEU A 169 8.43 -22.31 -13.07
C LEU A 169 9.39 -22.84 -14.15
N THR A 170 10.39 -22.01 -14.49
CA THR A 170 11.44 -22.40 -15.44
C THR A 170 12.47 -23.38 -14.87
N THR A 171 12.54 -23.50 -13.54
CA THR A 171 13.46 -24.38 -12.81
C THR A 171 12.82 -24.77 -11.49
N ALA A 172 13.04 -26.00 -11.02
CA ALA A 172 12.54 -26.42 -9.72
C ALA A 172 13.29 -25.65 -8.62
N PRO A 173 12.59 -25.08 -7.62
CA PRO A 173 13.24 -24.41 -6.50
C PRO A 173 13.96 -25.40 -5.60
N ALA A 174 14.95 -24.92 -4.87
CA ALA A 174 15.71 -25.69 -3.89
C ALA A 174 15.27 -25.34 -2.46
N ASN A 175 15.47 -26.28 -1.53
CA ASN A 175 15.28 -26.01 -0.11
C ASN A 175 16.12 -24.80 0.33
N GLY A 176 15.52 -23.85 1.04
CA GLY A 176 16.18 -22.61 1.46
C GLY A 176 16.04 -21.45 0.47
N ASP A 177 15.46 -21.64 -0.71
CA ASP A 177 15.09 -20.52 -1.57
C ASP A 177 14.02 -19.64 -0.88
N THR A 178 14.12 -18.33 -1.06
CA THR A 178 13.23 -17.36 -0.40
C THR A 178 12.27 -16.74 -1.38
N PHE A 179 11.02 -16.57 -0.98
CA PHE A 179 9.95 -16.03 -1.82
C PHE A 179 9.00 -15.13 -1.04
N THR A 180 8.15 -14.44 -1.78
CA THR A 180 7.11 -13.54 -1.29
C THR A 180 5.79 -13.83 -2.02
N ILE A 181 4.66 -13.76 -1.33
CA ILE A 181 3.31 -13.83 -1.92
C ILE A 181 2.62 -12.47 -1.74
N VAL A 182 2.05 -11.95 -2.83
CA VAL A 182 1.29 -10.69 -2.89
C VAL A 182 -0.11 -10.87 -3.48
#